data_AF-A0A2W0ACV2-F1
#
_entry.id   AF-A0A2W0ACV2-F1
#
_cell.length_a   1.000
_cell.length_b   1.000
_cell.length_c   1.000
_cell.angle_alpha   90.00
_cell.angle_beta   90.00
_cell.angle_gamma   90.00
#
_symmetry.space_group_name_H-M   'P 1'
#
loop_
_entity.id
_entity.type
_entity.pdbx_description
1 polymer ?
#
loop_
_entity_poly.entity_id
_entity_poly.type
_entity_poly.pdbx_seq_one_letter_code
_entity_poly.pdbx_strand_id
1 'polypeptide(L)'
;MIERFNTVLKPGQPKLYAPHIKFNRNIGRWAGQKFHSQTGEPLDDKVWEQHLQEYMPSVEDKKLLLEIIANEKKWIAPKEGARDPFETIAEPRKSAINL
;
A
#
# COMPACT_ATOMS: atom_id res chain seq x y z
N MET A 1 0.24 7.95 -9.29
CA MET A 1 -0.45 7.26 -8.18
C MET A 1 0.12 7.66 -6.83
N ILE A 2 1.42 7.45 -6.57
CA ILE A 2 2.09 7.83 -5.31
C ILE A 2 1.91 9.31 -4.96
N GLU A 3 2.04 10.22 -5.93
CA GLU A 3 1.80 11.66 -5.70
C GLU A 3 0.44 11.96 -5.09
N ARG A 4 -0.61 11.20 -5.43
CA ARG A 4 -1.95 11.37 -4.84
C ARG A 4 -2.01 10.88 -3.39
N PHE A 5 -1.23 9.87 -3.02
CA PHE A 5 -1.14 9.45 -1.62
C PHE A 5 -0.38 10.47 -0.77
N ASN A 6 0.62 11.14 -1.35
CA ASN A 6 1.36 12.19 -0.65
C ASN A 6 0.50 13.42 -0.32
N THR A 7 -0.67 13.62 -0.95
CA THR A 7 -1.55 14.76 -0.63
C THR A 7 -2.32 14.63 0.68
N VAL A 8 -2.40 13.41 1.25
CA VAL A 8 -3.13 13.15 2.50
C VAL A 8 -2.21 12.96 3.72
N LEU A 9 -0.89 13.11 3.53
CA LEU A 9 0.07 13.07 4.61
C LEU A 9 -0.04 14.32 5.50
N LYS A 10 0.18 14.15 6.80
CA LYS A 10 0.23 15.27 7.74
C LYS A 10 1.49 16.11 7.49
N PRO A 11 1.48 17.42 7.78
CA PRO A 11 2.68 18.25 7.69
C PRO A 11 3.84 17.63 8.48
N GLY A 12 5.02 17.57 7.86
CA GLY A 12 6.23 17.01 8.47
C GLY A 12 6.41 15.49 8.32
N GLN A 13 5.44 14.75 7.78
CA GLN A 13 5.63 13.33 7.47
C GLN A 13 6.49 13.13 6.21
N PRO A 14 7.37 12.11 6.19
CA PRO A 14 8.16 11.80 5.00
C PRO A 14 7.24 11.37 3.86
N LYS A 15 7.56 11.83 2.64
CA LYS A 15 6.81 11.45 1.44
C LYS A 15 7.01 9.98 1.10
N LEU A 16 5.95 9.33 0.67
CA LEU A 16 5.98 8.00 0.08
C LEU A 16 6.66 8.06 -1.30
N TYR A 17 7.39 7.00 -1.64
CA TYR A 17 8.08 6.85 -2.92
C TYR A 17 8.04 5.39 -3.38
N ALA A 18 8.25 5.16 -4.67
CA ALA A 18 8.47 3.81 -5.20
C ALA A 18 9.94 3.46 -5.04
N PRO A 19 10.29 2.24 -4.57
CA PRO A 19 11.68 1.83 -4.54
C PRO A 19 12.26 1.76 -5.95
N HIS A 20 13.59 1.84 -6.02
CA HIS A 20 14.36 1.70 -7.24
C HIS A 20 14.01 0.38 -7.94
N ILE A 21 13.92 0.40 -9.28
CA ILE A 21 13.41 -0.73 -10.10
C ILE A 21 14.19 -2.04 -9.96
N LYS A 22 15.40 -1.97 -9.42
CA LYS A 22 16.31 -3.10 -9.17
C LYS A 22 16.10 -3.76 -7.81
N PHE A 23 15.46 -3.05 -6.87
CA PHE A 23 15.29 -3.50 -5.50
C PHE A 23 14.40 -4.75 -5.43
N ASN A 24 14.84 -5.73 -4.65
CA ASN A 24 14.06 -6.90 -4.24
C ASN A 24 13.35 -7.63 -5.40
N ARG A 25 14.10 -7.99 -6.44
CA ARG A 25 13.56 -8.64 -7.65
C ARG A 25 13.80 -10.15 -7.62
N ASN A 26 12.75 -10.89 -7.97
CA ASN A 26 12.80 -12.35 -8.13
C ASN A 26 12.76 -12.78 -9.61
N ILE A 27 12.69 -11.83 -10.56
CA ILE A 27 12.59 -12.10 -11.99
C ILE A 27 13.40 -11.10 -12.82
N GLY A 28 13.76 -11.51 -14.04
CA GLY A 28 14.45 -10.68 -15.02
C GLY A 28 15.93 -10.46 -14.70
N ARG A 29 16.56 -9.48 -15.37
CA ARG A 29 18.01 -9.24 -15.32
C ARG A 29 18.58 -8.85 -13.94
N TRP A 30 17.73 -8.50 -12.98
CA TRP A 30 18.11 -8.12 -11.61
C TRP A 30 17.66 -9.15 -10.57
N ALA A 31 17.18 -10.33 -11.00
CA ALA A 31 16.73 -11.38 -10.11
C ALA A 31 17.85 -11.83 -9.15
N GLY A 32 17.55 -11.92 -7.86
CA GLY A 32 18.48 -12.39 -6.83
C GLY A 32 19.65 -11.45 -6.53
N GLN A 33 19.70 -10.27 -7.17
CA GLN A 33 20.74 -9.27 -6.92
C GLN A 33 20.31 -8.28 -5.83
N LYS A 34 21.31 -7.72 -5.14
CA LYS A 34 21.14 -6.91 -3.93
C LYS A 34 21.41 -5.46 -4.28
N PHE A 35 20.39 -4.62 -4.18
CA PHE A 35 20.48 -3.19 -4.53
C PHE A 35 19.78 -2.34 -3.48
N HIS A 36 20.27 -1.14 -3.20
CA HIS A 36 19.63 -0.21 -2.28
C HIS A 36 18.25 0.22 -2.80
N SER A 37 17.25 0.28 -1.91
CA SER A 37 15.85 0.58 -2.24
C SER A 37 15.64 1.99 -2.79
N GLN A 38 16.43 2.98 -2.39
CA GLN A 38 16.33 4.35 -2.93
C GLN A 38 17.32 4.63 -4.06
N THR A 39 18.63 4.44 -3.84
CA THR A 39 19.68 4.80 -4.81
C THR A 39 19.86 3.79 -5.94
N GLY A 40 19.51 2.52 -5.74
CA GLY A 40 19.74 1.46 -6.73
C GLY A 40 21.19 1.04 -6.90
N GLU A 41 22.05 1.41 -5.95
CA GLU A 41 23.45 0.98 -5.85
C GLU A 41 23.54 -0.46 -5.35
N PRO A 42 24.53 -1.25 -5.81
CA PRO A 42 24.74 -2.60 -5.33
C PRO A 42 25.09 -2.61 -3.83
N LEU A 43 24.59 -3.61 -3.12
CA LEU A 43 24.85 -3.79 -1.70
C LEU A 43 25.55 -5.13 -1.44
N ASP A 44 26.46 -5.13 -0.46
CA ASP A 44 27.06 -6.36 0.06
C ASP A 44 26.06 -7.16 0.89
N ASP A 45 26.33 -8.45 1.05
CA ASP A 45 25.42 -9.42 1.69
C ASP A 45 24.97 -9.00 3.09
N LYS A 46 25.90 -8.57 3.94
CA LYS A 46 25.61 -8.14 5.31
C LYS A 46 24.76 -6.87 5.35
N VAL A 47 25.04 -5.92 4.47
CA VAL A 47 24.31 -4.65 4.39
C VAL A 47 22.92 -4.89 3.84
N TRP A 48 22.79 -5.79 2.86
CA TRP A 48 21.52 -6.19 2.27
C TRP A 48 20.56 -6.80 3.30
N GLU A 49 21.04 -7.67 4.19
CA GLU A 49 20.19 -8.29 5.22
C GLU A 49 19.61 -7.24 6.18
N GLN A 50 20.44 -6.29 6.62
CA GLN A 50 20.01 -5.17 7.46
C GLN A 50 19.03 -4.27 6.72
N HIS A 51 19.36 -3.93 5.46
CA HIS A 51 18.52 -3.10 4.59
C HIS A 51 17.16 -3.77 4.34
N LEU A 52 17.09 -5.09 4.18
CA LEU A 52 15.83 -5.80 4.04
C LEU A 52 14.98 -5.74 5.30
N GLN A 53 15.57 -5.86 6.48
CA GLN A 53 14.84 -5.76 7.76
C GLN A 53 14.22 -4.38 7.96
N GLU A 54 14.91 -3.32 7.52
CA GLU A 54 14.40 -1.95 7.62
C GLU A 54 13.33 -1.61 6.56
N TYR A 55 13.46 -2.15 5.34
CA TYR A 55 12.61 -1.76 4.20
C TYR A 55 11.47 -2.74 3.88
N MET A 56 11.46 -3.94 4.47
CA MET A 56 10.39 -4.91 4.29
C MET A 56 9.66 -5.18 5.60
N PRO A 57 8.33 -5.39 5.58
CA PRO A 57 7.59 -5.74 6.79
C PRO A 57 8.13 -7.03 7.42
N SER A 58 8.46 -6.94 8.71
CA SER A 58 8.91 -8.06 9.55
C SER A 58 7.76 -9.04 9.84
N VAL A 59 8.06 -10.11 10.59
CA VAL A 59 7.03 -11.06 11.04
C VAL A 59 6.12 -10.38 12.08
N GLU A 60 6.70 -9.56 12.93
CA GLU A 60 6.05 -8.79 13.98
C GLU A 60 5.10 -7.75 13.38
N ASP A 61 5.54 -7.03 12.34
CA ASP A 61 4.69 -6.06 11.62
C ASP A 61 3.46 -6.72 11.02
N LYS A 62 3.63 -7.91 10.43
CA LYS A 62 2.51 -8.68 9.85
C LYS A 62 1.55 -9.15 10.92
N LYS A 63 2.06 -9.61 12.06
CA LYS A 63 1.23 -10.02 13.20
C LYS A 63 0.42 -8.84 13.74
N LEU A 64 1.07 -7.69 13.95
CA LEU A 64 0.41 -6.46 14.40
C LEU A 64 -0.67 -6.02 13.40
N LEU A 65 -0.39 -6.06 12.09
CA LEU A 65 -1.37 -5.73 11.06
C LEU A 65 -2.60 -6.63 11.16
N LEU A 66 -2.44 -7.94 11.33
CA LEU A 66 -3.55 -8.87 11.47
C LEU A 66 -4.38 -8.60 12.74
N GLU A 67 -3.72 -8.24 13.84
CA GLU A 67 -4.38 -7.87 15.09
C GLU A 67 -5.20 -6.58 14.93
N ILE A 68 -4.66 -5.56 14.27
CA ILE A 68 -5.38 -4.31 13.97
C ILE A 68 -6.61 -4.60 13.11
N ILE A 69 -6.46 -5.40 12.05
CA ILE A 69 -7.57 -5.76 11.16
C ILE A 69 -8.69 -6.49 11.92
N ALA A 70 -8.33 -7.37 12.85
CA ALA A 70 -9.29 -8.15 13.62
C ALA A 70 -10.04 -7.31 14.67
N ASN A 71 -9.36 -6.34 15.29
CA ASN A 71 -9.85 -5.71 16.53
C ASN A 71 -10.24 -4.23 16.37
N GLU A 72 -9.62 -3.47 15.47
CA GLU A 72 -9.86 -2.03 15.32
C GLU A 72 -10.74 -1.75 14.11
N LYS A 73 -12.03 -1.47 14.32
CA LYS A 73 -12.99 -1.25 13.23
C LYS A 73 -12.76 0.04 12.43
N LYS A 74 -12.00 0.99 12.96
CA LYS A 74 -11.76 2.32 12.34
C LYS A 74 -10.32 2.50 11.83
N TRP A 75 -9.60 1.40 11.61
CA TRP A 75 -8.23 1.45 11.10
C TRP A 75 -8.12 1.97 9.64
N ILE A 76 -9.22 1.91 8.89
CA ILE A 76 -9.39 2.56 7.58
C ILE A 76 -10.45 3.65 7.70
N ALA A 77 -10.14 4.84 7.19
CA ALA A 77 -11.09 5.94 7.12
C ALA A 77 -12.27 5.61 6.18
N PRO A 78 -13.51 5.99 6.53
CA PRO A 78 -14.64 5.83 5.62
C PRO A 78 -14.42 6.65 4.34
N LYS A 79 -14.90 6.14 3.20
CA LYS A 79 -14.83 6.86 1.94
C LYS A 79 -15.74 8.09 2.01
N GLU A 80 -15.15 9.27 1.87
CA GLU A 80 -15.90 10.53 1.74
C GLU A 80 -16.79 10.49 0.49
N GLY A 81 -18.08 10.80 0.67
CA GLY A 81 -19.07 10.80 -0.42
C GLY A 81 -19.51 9.42 -0.91
N ALA A 82 -19.24 8.34 -0.17
CA ALA A 82 -19.88 7.07 -0.44
C ALA A 82 -21.40 7.20 -0.18
N ARG A 83 -22.20 7.10 -1.25
CA ARG A 83 -23.66 6.97 -1.15
C ARG A 83 -24.00 5.72 -0.37
N ASP A 84 -25.00 5.83 0.50
CA ASP A 84 -25.51 4.67 1.21
C ASP A 84 -26.12 3.72 0.17
N PRO A 85 -25.66 2.45 0.06
CA PRO A 85 -26.24 1.49 -0.87
C PRO A 85 -27.75 1.28 -0.64
N PHE A 86 -28.27 1.62 0.55
CA PHE A 86 -29.68 1.54 0.89
C PHE A 86 -30.48 2.80 0.54
N GLU A 87 -29.85 3.96 0.27
CA GLU A 87 -30.54 5.17 -0.22
C GLU A 87 -31.25 4.91 -1.56
N THR A 88 -30.69 4.04 -2.40
CA THR A 88 -31.22 3.73 -3.74
C THR A 88 -32.26 2.60 -3.77
N ILE A 89 -32.52 1.92 -2.64
CA ILE A 89 -33.46 0.79 -2.60
C ILE A 89 -34.92 1.27 -2.61
N ALA A 90 -35.17 2.50 -2.15
CA ALA A 90 -36.49 3.12 -2.19
C ALA A 90 -36.84 3.76 -3.54
N GLU A 91 -35.87 3.91 -4.46
CA GLU A 91 -36.15 4.42 -5.80
C GLU A 91 -36.72 3.29 -6.67
N PRO A 92 -37.98 3.38 -7.16
CA PRO A 92 -38.48 2.43 -8.11
C PRO A 92 -37.56 2.49 -9.33
N ARG A 93 -36.85 1.39 -9.64
CA ARG A 93 -36.18 1.29 -10.93
C ARG A 93 -37.28 1.48 -11.97
N LYS A 94 -37.25 2.60 -12.68
CA LYS A 94 -37.99 2.75 -13.93
C LYS A 94 -37.33 1.82 -14.94
N SER A 95 -37.59 0.53 -14.80
CA SER A 95 -37.33 -0.47 -15.81
C SER A 95 -37.96 0.04 -17.08
N ALA A 96 -37.14 0.22 -18.11
CA ALA A 96 -37.60 0.57 -19.44
C ALA A 96 -38.61 -0.50 -19.90
N ILE A 97 -39.90 -0.20 -19.75
CA ILE A 97 -40.96 -0.85 -20.51
C ILE A 97 -41.10 0.01 -21.75
N ASN A 98 -40.29 -0.30 -22.77
CA ASN A 98 -40.69 -0.04 -24.14
C ASN A 98 -41.49 -1.27 -24.58
N LEU A 99 -42.82 -1.13 -24.60
CA LEU A 99 -43.74 -1.99 -25.33
C LEU A 99 -44.67 -1.10 -26.14
#